data_AF-A0A0A1FBP0-F1
#
_entry.id   AF-A0A0A1FBP0-F1
#
_cell.length_a   1.000
_cell.length_b   1.000
_cell.length_c   1.000
_cell.angle_alpha   90.00
_cell.angle_beta   90.00
_cell.angle_gamma   90.00
#
_symmetry.space_group_name_H-M   'P 1'
#
loop_
_entity.id
_entity.type
_entity.pdbx_description
1 polymer ?
#
loop_
_entity_poly.entity_id
_entity_poly.type
_entity_poly.pdbx_seq_one_letter_code
_entity_poly.pdbx_strand_id
1 'polypeptide(L)'
;MNQVQKQEMKLRDEQWQKLEPMLTGKQSDPGARAKNNRLFIEAVIWIVLNKSLWRHLPQQFGSSSTVYMRFRRWTECGFWRQLAQSKIEDDELVLMLEKIVEYGDMYTQRIEQRLVRKAQKTIYQSAISAAKAVQPVRRTQFAAEESTLHWVGLVTS
;
A
#
# COMPACT_ATOMS: atom_id res chain seq x y z
N MET A 1 1.51 -2.54 -30.53
CA MET A 1 1.60 -1.93 -29.19
C MET A 1 0.33 -1.12 -28.99
N ASN A 2 -0.69 -1.70 -28.35
CA ASN A 2 -2.00 -1.05 -28.22
C ASN A 2 -1.87 0.10 -27.23
N GLN A 3 -1.96 1.34 -27.72
CA GLN A 3 -2.15 2.49 -26.85
C GLN A 3 -3.51 2.33 -26.19
N VAL A 4 -3.52 1.98 -24.90
CA VAL A 4 -4.72 2.09 -24.07
C VAL A 4 -5.09 3.57 -24.06
N GLN A 5 -6.22 3.92 -24.67
CA GLN A 5 -6.74 5.27 -24.64
C GLN A 5 -6.94 5.66 -23.17
N LYS A 6 -6.17 6.65 -22.70
CA LYS A 6 -6.36 7.19 -21.36
C LYS A 6 -7.56 8.12 -21.39
N GLN A 7 -8.53 7.89 -20.52
CA GLN A 7 -9.68 8.78 -20.38
C GLN A 7 -9.23 10.13 -19.82
N GLU A 8 -9.44 11.19 -20.60
CA GLU A 8 -9.41 12.58 -20.14
C GLU A 8 -10.76 12.92 -19.50
N MET A 9 -11.08 12.30 -18.37
CA MET A 9 -12.33 12.60 -17.70
C MET A 9 -12.19 13.84 -16.82
N LYS A 10 -13.03 14.84 -17.07
CA LYS A 10 -13.16 16.07 -16.30
C LYS A 10 -14.51 16.07 -15.59
N LEU A 11 -14.55 16.53 -14.34
CA LEU A 11 -15.80 16.72 -13.61
C LEU A 11 -16.69 17.72 -14.36
N ARG A 12 -17.97 17.38 -14.54
CA ARG A 12 -18.96 18.37 -15.00
C ARG A 12 -19.11 19.47 -13.96
N ASP A 13 -19.45 20.67 -14.41
CA ASP A 13 -19.66 21.81 -13.51
C ASP A 13 -20.78 21.54 -12.50
N GLU A 14 -21.86 20.86 -12.92
CA GLU A 14 -22.97 20.45 -12.04
C GLU A 14 -22.52 19.48 -10.94
N GLN A 15 -21.71 18.49 -11.30
CA GLN A 15 -21.12 17.55 -10.33
C GLN A 15 -20.20 18.29 -9.36
N TRP A 16 -19.40 19.23 -9.87
CA TRP A 16 -18.55 20.07 -9.04
C TRP A 16 -19.35 20.91 -8.04
N GLN A 17 -20.44 21.55 -8.47
CA GLN A 17 -21.30 22.36 -7.60
C GLN A 17 -21.93 21.54 -6.46
N LYS A 18 -22.24 20.25 -6.70
CA LYS A 18 -22.71 19.34 -5.65
C LYS A 18 -21.60 18.95 -4.68
N LEU A 19 -20.39 18.70 -5.19
CA LEU A 19 -19.25 18.23 -4.40
C LEU A 19 -18.56 19.32 -3.58
N GLU A 20 -18.35 20.50 -4.17
CA GLU A 20 -17.58 21.61 -3.59
C GLU A 20 -18.04 22.01 -2.18
N PRO A 21 -19.36 22.11 -1.88
CA PRO A 21 -19.85 22.43 -0.54
C PRO A 21 -19.43 21.43 0.54
N MET A 22 -19.03 20.22 0.16
CA MET A 22 -18.69 19.13 1.09
C MET A 22 -17.19 19.07 1.39
N LEU A 23 -16.37 19.75 0.58
CA LEU A 23 -14.92 19.73 0.72
C LEU A 23 -14.47 20.68 1.84
N THR A 24 -13.48 20.25 2.62
CA THR A 24 -12.78 21.09 3.59
C THR A 24 -11.61 21.84 2.94
N GLY A 25 -11.28 23.02 3.47
CA GLY A 25 -10.24 23.90 2.93
C GLY A 25 -10.75 24.81 1.81
N LYS A 26 -12.02 25.24 1.89
CA LYS A 26 -12.58 26.29 1.03
C LYS A 26 -11.87 27.62 1.28
N GLN A 27 -12.08 28.59 0.39
CA GLN A 27 -11.54 29.94 0.54
C GLN A 27 -11.95 30.61 1.86
N SER A 28 -13.07 30.17 2.45
CA SER A 28 -13.61 30.60 3.75
C SER A 28 -13.05 29.87 4.98
N ASP A 29 -12.30 28.77 4.82
CA ASP A 29 -11.92 27.91 5.96
C ASP A 29 -10.59 28.37 6.60
N PRO A 30 -10.47 28.36 7.95
CA PRO A 30 -9.20 28.66 8.62
C PRO A 30 -8.14 27.59 8.33
N GLY A 31 -7.00 27.97 7.74
CA GLY A 31 -5.84 27.07 7.55
C GLY A 31 -5.16 27.15 6.18
N ALA A 32 -4.33 26.15 5.87
CA ALA A 32 -3.57 26.10 4.63
C ALA A 32 -4.48 25.98 3.40
N ARG A 33 -4.46 27.03 2.57
CA ARG A 33 -5.24 27.17 1.33
C ARG A 33 -5.02 25.98 0.40
N ALA A 34 -6.08 25.28 0.02
CA ALA A 34 -6.02 24.39 -1.12
C ALA A 34 -6.12 25.21 -2.40
N LYS A 35 -4.98 25.50 -3.04
CA LYS A 35 -4.90 26.39 -4.23
C LYS A 35 -5.90 26.06 -5.35
N ASN A 36 -6.33 24.81 -5.49
CA ASN A 36 -7.38 24.41 -6.43
C ASN A 36 -7.99 23.04 -6.04
N ASN A 37 -9.12 23.02 -5.32
CA ASN A 37 -9.78 21.78 -4.90
C ASN A 37 -10.30 20.96 -6.09
N ARG A 38 -10.85 21.63 -7.11
CA ARG A 38 -11.36 20.97 -8.30
C ARG A 38 -10.27 20.21 -9.03
N LEU A 39 -9.15 20.89 -9.30
CA LEU A 39 -8.01 20.28 -9.98
C LEU A 39 -7.46 19.06 -9.21
N PHE A 40 -7.47 19.13 -7.86
CA PHE A 40 -7.09 17.99 -7.03
C PHE A 40 -8.04 16.80 -7.19
N ILE A 41 -9.37 17.01 -7.12
CA ILE A 41 -10.34 15.93 -7.29
C ILE A 41 -10.24 15.33 -8.69
N GLU A 42 -10.17 16.16 -9.73
CA GLU A 42 -10.02 15.72 -11.12
C GLU A 42 -8.73 14.88 -11.30
N ALA A 43 -7.63 15.26 -10.64
CA ALA A 43 -6.39 14.50 -10.65
C ALA A 43 -6.55 13.09 -10.05
N VAL A 44 -7.28 12.99 -8.92
CA VAL A 44 -7.54 11.70 -8.25
C VAL A 44 -8.44 10.83 -9.13
N ILE A 45 -9.51 11.40 -9.68
CA ILE A 45 -10.42 10.71 -10.60
C ILE A 45 -9.64 10.16 -11.80
N TRP A 46 -8.77 10.98 -12.41
CA TRP A 46 -7.94 10.55 -13.53
C TRP A 46 -7.08 9.34 -13.18
N ILE A 47 -6.44 9.33 -12.01
CA ILE A 47 -5.61 8.20 -11.55
C ILE A 47 -6.44 6.92 -11.40
N VAL A 48 -7.61 7.03 -10.78
CA VAL A 48 -8.47 5.89 -10.46
C VAL A 48 -9.06 5.29 -11.73
N LEU A 49 -9.61 6.12 -12.63
CA LEU A 49 -10.21 5.65 -13.88
C LEU A 49 -9.19 5.01 -14.81
N ASN A 50 -8.02 5.64 -14.94
CA ASN A 50 -6.95 5.13 -15.80
C ASN A 50 -6.10 4.04 -15.13
N LYS A 51 -6.45 3.62 -13.91
CA LYS A 51 -5.70 2.66 -13.07
C LYS A 51 -4.18 2.92 -13.12
N SER A 52 -3.81 4.20 -13.11
CA SER A 52 -2.49 4.66 -13.46
C SER A 52 -1.62 4.87 -12.23
N LEU A 53 -0.30 4.78 -12.41
CA LEU A 53 0.64 5.10 -11.35
C LEU A 53 0.66 6.62 -11.12
N TRP A 54 0.76 7.05 -9.85
CA TRP A 54 0.88 8.47 -9.47
C TRP A 54 1.98 9.22 -10.25
N ARG A 55 3.12 8.56 -10.53
CA ARG A 55 4.21 9.14 -11.31
C ARG A 55 3.85 9.45 -12.78
N HIS A 56 2.76 8.89 -13.30
CA HIS A 56 2.25 9.14 -14.64
C HIS A 56 1.13 10.20 -14.66
N LEU A 57 0.85 10.85 -13.53
CA LEU A 57 -0.11 11.94 -13.48
C LEU A 57 0.35 13.07 -14.42
N PRO A 58 -0.51 13.54 -15.35
CA PRO A 58 -0.19 14.65 -16.23
C PRO A 58 0.16 15.92 -15.47
N GLN A 59 1.13 16.68 -15.97
CA GLN A 59 1.65 17.89 -15.29
C GLN A 59 0.58 18.98 -15.10
N GLN A 60 -0.47 19.00 -15.92
CA GLN A 60 -1.60 19.94 -15.78
C GLN A 60 -2.32 19.85 -14.44
N PHE A 61 -2.24 18.69 -13.77
CA PHE A 61 -2.80 18.47 -12.43
C PHE A 61 -1.86 18.91 -11.29
N GLY A 62 -0.66 19.38 -11.63
CA GLY A 62 0.38 19.77 -10.70
C GLY A 62 1.32 18.62 -10.31
N SER A 63 2.05 18.80 -9.21
CA SER A 63 3.04 17.83 -8.73
C SER A 63 2.35 16.56 -8.23
N SER A 64 2.69 15.42 -8.86
CA SER A 64 2.17 14.09 -8.50
C SER A 64 2.40 13.75 -7.02
N SER A 65 3.56 14.10 -6.47
CA SER A 65 3.87 13.89 -5.05
C SER A 65 2.94 14.68 -4.13
N THR A 66 2.64 15.93 -4.47
CA THR A 66 1.75 16.79 -3.68
C THR A 66 0.31 16.28 -3.71
N VAL A 67 -0.20 15.92 -4.89
CA VAL A 67 -1.54 15.35 -5.05
C VAL A 67 -1.65 14.04 -4.28
N TYR A 68 -0.67 13.13 -4.44
CA TYR A 68 -0.65 11.86 -3.74
C TYR A 68 -0.63 12.03 -2.21
N MET A 69 0.21 12.93 -1.67
CA MET A 69 0.27 13.17 -0.23
C MET A 69 -1.06 13.66 0.34
N ARG A 70 -1.78 14.51 -0.40
CA ARG A 70 -3.12 14.95 0.00
C ARG A 70 -4.14 13.82 -0.08
N PHE A 71 -4.15 13.06 -1.18
CA PHE A 71 -4.99 11.88 -1.36
C PHE A 71 -4.80 10.87 -0.21
N ARG A 72 -3.55 10.59 0.15
CA ARG A 72 -3.19 9.69 1.24
C ARG A 72 -3.77 10.17 2.57
N ARG A 73 -3.58 11.45 2.92
CA ARG A 73 -4.14 12.05 4.15
C ARG A 73 -5.66 11.93 4.21
N TRP A 74 -6.35 12.21 3.11
CA TRP A 74 -7.81 12.08 3.04
C TRP A 74 -8.27 10.63 3.17
N THR A 75 -7.48 9.67 2.65
CA THR A 75 -7.74 8.24 2.81
C THR A 75 -7.56 7.80 4.26
N GLU A 76 -6.45 8.18 4.89
CA GLU A 76 -6.15 7.87 6.29
C GLU A 76 -7.18 8.47 7.26
N CYS A 77 -7.69 9.67 6.98
CA CYS A 77 -8.75 10.30 7.76
C CYS A 77 -10.17 9.80 7.42
N GLY A 78 -10.34 8.87 6.47
CA GLY A 78 -11.65 8.36 6.06
C GLY A 78 -12.53 9.34 5.27
N PHE A 79 -11.98 10.48 4.83
CA PHE A 79 -12.74 11.56 4.20
C PHE A 79 -13.41 11.14 2.88
N TRP A 80 -12.74 10.29 2.09
CA TRP A 80 -13.33 9.77 0.85
C TRP A 80 -14.59 8.93 1.11
N ARG A 81 -14.61 8.15 2.21
CA ARG A 81 -15.79 7.36 2.59
C ARG A 81 -16.93 8.27 3.03
N GLN A 82 -16.63 9.33 3.77
CA GLN A 82 -17.61 10.34 4.15
C GLN A 82 -18.25 11.02 2.93
N LEU A 83 -17.44 11.36 1.90
CA LEU A 83 -17.97 11.91 0.65
C LEU A 83 -18.86 10.91 -0.08
N ALA A 84 -18.43 9.66 -0.23
CA ALA A 84 -19.20 8.62 -0.92
C ALA A 84 -20.53 8.30 -0.23
N GLN A 85 -20.59 8.40 1.10
CA GLN A 85 -21.80 8.17 1.91
C GLN A 85 -22.72 9.38 2.00
N SER A 86 -22.33 10.50 1.39
CA SER A 86 -23.12 11.72 1.48
C SER A 86 -24.30 11.70 0.50
N LYS A 87 -25.35 12.47 0.81
CA LYS A 87 -26.59 12.53 0.01
C LYS A 87 -26.39 13.37 -1.27
N ILE A 88 -25.52 12.93 -2.17
CA ILE A 88 -25.30 13.53 -3.48
C ILE A 88 -26.31 12.95 -4.48
N GLU A 89 -27.12 13.81 -5.08
CA GLU A 89 -28.09 13.44 -6.11
C GLU A 89 -27.44 13.37 -7.50
N ASP A 90 -26.41 12.53 -7.66
CA ASP A 90 -25.72 12.27 -8.94
C ASP A 90 -25.03 10.90 -8.90
N ASP A 91 -25.66 9.88 -9.48
CA ASP A 91 -25.20 8.49 -9.39
C ASP A 91 -23.78 8.30 -9.96
N GLU A 92 -23.46 8.99 -11.04
CA GLU A 92 -22.13 8.90 -11.66
C GLU A 92 -21.04 9.46 -10.75
N LEU A 93 -21.30 10.59 -10.09
CA LEU A 93 -20.40 11.16 -9.10
C LEU A 93 -20.23 10.24 -7.90
N VAL A 94 -21.32 9.65 -7.39
CA VAL A 94 -21.25 8.67 -6.29
C VAL A 94 -20.38 7.47 -6.70
N LEU A 95 -20.59 6.90 -7.88
CA LEU A 95 -19.78 5.79 -8.40
C LEU A 95 -18.29 6.16 -8.54
N MET A 96 -17.98 7.38 -8.94
CA MET A 96 -16.58 7.85 -8.96
C MET A 96 -15.99 7.88 -7.55
N LEU A 97 -16.72 8.41 -6.57
CA LEU A 97 -16.25 8.50 -5.18
C LEU A 97 -16.06 7.10 -4.57
N GLU A 98 -16.95 6.16 -4.84
CA GLU A 98 -16.81 4.76 -4.43
C GLU A 98 -15.55 4.11 -5.00
N LYS A 99 -15.27 4.32 -6.29
CA LYS A 99 -14.03 3.83 -6.92
C LYS A 99 -12.78 4.45 -6.27
N ILE A 100 -12.84 5.70 -5.82
CA ILE A 100 -11.74 6.35 -5.10
C ILE A 100 -11.53 5.67 -3.73
N VAL A 101 -12.60 5.34 -3.01
CA VAL A 101 -12.53 4.59 -1.75
C VAL A 101 -11.89 3.21 -1.99
N GLU A 102 -12.38 2.45 -2.96
CA GLU A 102 -11.83 1.14 -3.30
C GLU A 102 -10.34 1.21 -3.64
N TYR A 103 -9.95 2.21 -4.44
CA TYR A 103 -8.55 2.44 -4.79
C TYR A 103 -7.70 2.79 -3.57
N GLY A 104 -8.20 3.64 -2.66
CA GLY A 104 -7.56 3.99 -1.40
C GLY A 104 -7.35 2.78 -0.48
N ASP A 105 -8.35 1.91 -0.40
CA ASP A 105 -8.31 0.69 0.41
C ASP A 105 -7.28 -0.30 -0.14
N MET A 106 -7.29 -0.54 -1.47
CA MET A 106 -6.28 -1.37 -2.13
C MET A 106 -4.86 -0.83 -1.90
N TYR A 107 -4.70 0.49 -1.96
CA TYR A 107 -3.39 1.12 -1.78
C TYR A 107 -2.89 0.99 -0.34
N THR A 108 -3.78 1.19 0.63
CA THR A 108 -3.51 1.01 2.07
C THR A 108 -3.13 -0.44 2.38
N GLN A 109 -3.90 -1.41 1.87
CA GLN A 109 -3.60 -2.84 2.03
C GLN A 109 -2.21 -3.23 1.51
N ARG A 110 -1.75 -2.65 0.39
CA ARG A 110 -0.41 -2.94 -0.16
C ARG A 110 0.72 -2.38 0.71
N ILE A 111 0.53 -1.21 1.32
CA ILE A 111 1.49 -0.66 2.28
C ILE A 111 1.52 -1.55 3.53
N GLU A 112 0.36 -1.87 4.07
CA GLU A 112 0.23 -2.74 5.24
C GLU A 112 0.86 -4.12 4.98
N GLN A 113 0.57 -4.76 3.85
CA GLN A 113 1.19 -6.02 3.44
C GLN A 113 2.71 -5.92 3.35
N ARG A 114 3.27 -4.80 2.86
CA ARG A 114 4.72 -4.58 2.84
C ARG A 114 5.29 -4.45 4.25
N LEU A 115 4.61 -3.73 5.14
CA LEU A 115 5.01 -3.58 6.53
C LEU A 115 4.94 -4.91 7.27
N VAL A 116 3.87 -5.67 7.11
CA VAL A 116 3.69 -7.03 7.66
C VAL A 116 4.78 -7.96 7.16
N ARG A 117 5.05 -8.00 5.84
CA ARG A 117 6.13 -8.82 5.28
C ARG A 117 7.51 -8.43 5.83
N LYS A 118 7.78 -7.14 5.99
CA LYS A 118 9.03 -6.66 6.58
C LYS A 118 9.15 -7.08 8.05
N ALA A 119 8.10 -6.93 8.85
CA ALA A 119 8.05 -7.37 10.24
C ALA A 119 8.24 -8.89 10.36
N GLN A 120 7.52 -9.67 9.56
CA GLN A 120 7.64 -11.13 9.52
C GLN A 120 9.04 -11.59 9.14
N LYS A 121 9.70 -10.91 8.19
CA LYS A 121 11.09 -11.19 7.81
C LYS A 121 12.05 -10.95 8.99
N THR A 122 11.88 -9.85 9.72
CA THR A 122 12.70 -9.56 10.91
C THR A 122 12.53 -10.64 11.98
N ILE A 123 11.29 -11.04 12.28
CA ILE A 123 10.98 -12.10 13.26
C ILE A 123 11.59 -13.44 12.84
N TYR A 124 11.43 -13.81 11.57
CA TYR A 124 12.01 -15.04 11.03
C TYR A 124 13.54 -15.03 11.10
N GLN A 125 14.18 -13.91 10.75
CA GLN A 125 15.63 -13.76 10.80
C GLN A 125 16.18 -13.81 12.22
N SER A 126 15.51 -13.19 13.20
CA SER A 126 15.93 -13.25 14.60
C SER A 126 15.78 -14.66 15.19
N ALA A 127 14.68 -15.36 14.85
CA ALA A 127 14.48 -16.76 15.25
C ALA A 127 15.55 -17.70 14.69
N ILE A 128 15.93 -17.55 13.42
CA ILE A 128 17.03 -18.34 12.83
C ILE A 128 18.38 -18.02 13.46
N SER A 129 18.68 -16.74 13.71
CA SER A 129 19.93 -16.35 14.37
C SER A 129 20.01 -16.91 15.79
N ALA A 130 18.91 -16.90 16.54
CA ALA A 130 18.83 -17.52 17.86
C ALA A 130 19.01 -19.04 17.80
N ALA A 131 18.37 -19.72 16.84
CA ALA A 131 18.53 -21.16 16.66
C ALA A 131 19.97 -21.57 16.27
N LYS A 132 20.67 -20.74 15.47
CA LYS A 132 22.10 -20.93 15.16
C LYS A 132 23.00 -20.72 16.38
N ALA A 133 22.69 -19.75 17.23
CA ALA A 133 23.45 -19.49 18.45
C ALA A 133 23.29 -20.58 19.52
N VAL A 134 22.18 -21.34 19.48
CA VAL A 134 21.88 -22.45 20.40
C VAL A 134 22.51 -23.78 19.96
N GLN A 135 23.14 -23.87 18.78
CA GLN A 135 23.88 -25.09 18.42
C GLN A 135 25.03 -25.33 19.43
N PRO A 136 25.05 -26.46 20.15
CA PRO A 136 26.06 -26.71 21.16
C PRO A 136 27.43 -26.88 20.48
N VAL A 137 28.46 -26.27 21.06
CA VAL A 137 29.86 -26.60 20.80
C VAL A 137 29.98 -28.12 20.83
N ARG A 138 30.26 -28.72 19.67
CA ARG A 138 30.45 -30.16 19.52
C ARG A 138 31.58 -30.55 20.47
N ARG A 139 31.24 -31.15 21.62
CA ARG A 139 32.22 -31.65 22.58
C ARG A 139 32.91 -32.82 21.90
N THR A 140 34.06 -32.55 21.29
CA THR A 140 34.95 -33.58 20.78
C THR A 140 35.50 -34.31 22.00
N GLN A 141 34.90 -35.43 22.39
CA GLN A 141 35.51 -36.45 23.26
C GLN A 141 34.59 -37.67 23.41
N PHE A 142 34.87 -38.70 22.62
CA PHE A 142 34.92 -40.09 23.09
C PHE A 142 36.25 -40.61 22.52
N ALA A 143 37.34 -40.45 23.29
CA ALA A 143 37.89 -41.54 24.10
C ALA A 143 38.23 -42.74 23.21
N ALA A 144 39.39 -42.64 22.55
CA ALA A 144 40.06 -43.76 21.89
C ALA A 144 40.72 -44.64 22.96
N GLU A 145 39.93 -45.22 23.85
CA GLU A 145 40.38 -46.24 24.80
C GLU A 145 39.22 -47.21 24.95
N GLU A 146 39.27 -48.27 24.16
CA GLU A 146 38.78 -49.64 24.40
C GLU A 146 38.34 -50.31 23.09
N SER A 147 38.79 -51.55 22.92
CA SER A 147 38.45 -52.47 21.81
C SER A 147 39.36 -52.43 20.57
N THR A 148 40.67 -52.43 20.79
CA THR A 148 41.46 -53.48 20.11
C THR A 148 40.91 -54.84 20.56
N LEU A 149 40.59 -55.71 19.59
CA LEU A 149 40.07 -57.09 19.73
C LEU A 149 38.53 -57.24 19.84
N HIS A 150 37.82 -57.20 18.71
CA HIS A 150 36.84 -58.25 18.34
C HIS A 150 36.36 -58.12 16.87
N TRP A 151 37.22 -58.35 15.88
CA TRP A 151 36.73 -58.67 14.51
C TRP A 151 37.41 -59.89 13.88
N VAL A 152 38.35 -60.55 14.55
CA VAL A 152 38.92 -61.83 14.08
C VAL A 152 38.23 -62.98 14.81
N GLY A 153 36.97 -63.19 14.45
CA GLY A 153 36.09 -64.23 15.01
C GLY A 153 35.15 -64.84 13.97
N LEU A 154 35.50 -64.77 12.68
CA LEU A 154 34.79 -65.47 11.60
C LEU A 154 35.81 -65.98 10.57
N VAL A 155 36.16 -67.26 10.71
CA VAL A 155 36.31 -68.30 9.68
C VAL A 155 37.11 -69.43 10.34
N THR A 156 36.37 -70.28 11.06
CA THR A 156 36.79 -71.64 11.41
C THR A 156 36.36 -72.60 10.31
N SER A 157 37.20 -73.63 10.13
CA SER A 157 37.00 -74.94 9.48
C SER A 157 37.65 -75.14 8.12
#